data_AF-A0A5E6NF85-F1
#
_entry.id   AF-A0A5E6NF85-F1
#
_cell.length_a   1.000
_cell.length_b   1.000
_cell.length_c   1.000
_cell.angle_alpha   90.00
_cell.angle_beta   90.00
_cell.angle_gamma   90.00
#
_symmetry.space_group_name_H-M   'P 1'
#
loop_
_entity.id
_entity.type
_entity.pdbx_description
1 polymer ?
#
loop_
_entity_poly.entity_id
_entity_poly.type
_entity_poly.pdbx_seq_one_letter_code
_entity_poly.pdbx_strand_id
1 'polypeptide(L)'
;MRAAIQYAIDNDKDSVTLVHKGNIMKFTEGGFRDWGYQLAQDEFGAKVIGDGPWCEFSNPNTGSTITVKDVIADAFLQQILLRPEEYSVIATLNLNGDYISDALAAQVGGIGIAPGANLSDTTAVFEATHGTAPKYAGQNKVNPGSIILSAEMMLRHMGWTEAADNVLSAMSNVIQNKTVTYDLERLMDGATLLSCSEFGDALIDSL
;
A
#
# COMPACT_ATOMS: atom_id res chain seq x y z
N MET A 1 -2.23 0.19 14.67
CA MET A 1 -2.84 -1.16 14.79
C MET A 1 -4.33 -1.14 14.52
N ARG A 2 -5.18 -0.51 15.36
CA ARG A 2 -6.64 -0.47 15.19
C ARG A 2 -7.09 -0.12 13.76
N ALA A 3 -6.54 0.94 13.19
CA ALA A 3 -6.84 1.35 11.81
C ALA A 3 -6.49 0.28 10.76
N ALA A 4 -5.40 -0.48 10.95
CA ALA A 4 -4.99 -1.54 10.02
C ALA A 4 -5.93 -2.77 10.10
N ILE A 5 -6.36 -3.15 11.31
CA ILE A 5 -7.35 -4.22 11.49
C ILE A 5 -8.70 -3.79 10.91
N GLN A 6 -9.13 -2.57 11.18
CA GLN A 6 -10.37 -2.04 10.61
C GLN A 6 -10.31 -1.99 9.08
N TYR A 7 -9.20 -1.54 8.51
CA TYR A 7 -8.99 -1.58 7.06
C TYR A 7 -9.08 -3.00 6.50
N ALA A 8 -8.50 -3.99 7.19
CA ALA A 8 -8.59 -5.39 6.78
C ALA A 8 -10.04 -5.91 6.80
N ILE A 9 -10.82 -5.53 7.81
CA ILE A 9 -12.25 -5.87 7.92
C ILE A 9 -13.05 -5.23 6.78
N ASP A 10 -12.87 -3.93 6.57
CA ASP A 10 -13.65 -3.14 5.60
C ASP A 10 -13.35 -3.53 4.15
N ASN A 11 -12.15 -4.05 3.87
CA ASN A 11 -11.68 -4.41 2.53
C ASN A 11 -11.47 -5.93 2.35
N ASP A 12 -12.05 -6.74 3.23
CA ASP A 12 -11.99 -8.21 3.24
C ASP A 12 -10.58 -8.79 2.98
N LYS A 13 -9.61 -8.30 3.75
CA LYS A 13 -8.23 -8.76 3.70
C LYS A 13 -8.01 -9.95 4.64
N ASP A 14 -7.18 -10.88 4.19
CA ASP A 14 -6.86 -12.15 4.82
C ASP A 14 -5.92 -12.03 6.03
N SER A 15 -5.08 -10.99 6.10
CA SER A 15 -4.12 -10.86 7.19
C SER A 15 -3.66 -9.43 7.51
N VAL A 16 -3.25 -9.24 8.76
CA VAL A 16 -2.51 -8.07 9.25
C VAL A 16 -1.19 -8.53 9.84
N THR A 17 -0.08 -8.09 9.28
CA THR A 17 1.27 -8.46 9.71
C THR A 17 1.95 -7.31 10.46
N LEU A 18 2.32 -7.54 11.71
CA LEU A 18 3.12 -6.63 12.53
C LEU A 18 4.60 -6.82 12.20
N VAL A 19 5.22 -5.81 11.60
CA VAL A 19 6.65 -5.85 11.26
C VAL A 19 7.45 -5.06 12.28
N HIS A 20 8.46 -5.69 12.89
CA HIS A 20 9.23 -5.08 13.98
C HIS A 20 10.64 -5.68 14.15
N LYS A 21 11.50 -5.06 14.95
CA LYS A 21 12.83 -5.56 15.37
C LYS A 21 12.91 -5.79 16.88
N GLY A 22 11.78 -6.19 17.46
CA GLY A 22 11.60 -6.45 18.90
C GLY A 22 12.48 -7.53 19.54
N ASN A 23 13.17 -8.38 18.75
CA ASN A 23 14.17 -9.30 19.30
C ASN A 23 15.41 -8.56 19.84
N ILE A 24 15.73 -7.39 19.27
CA ILE A 24 16.81 -6.50 19.71
C ILE A 24 16.25 -5.33 20.53
N MET A 25 15.29 -4.60 19.95
CA MET A 25 14.67 -3.41 20.57
C MET A 25 13.42 -3.78 21.36
N LYS A 26 13.62 -4.54 22.44
CA LYS A 26 12.56 -5.21 23.20
C LYS A 26 11.47 -4.27 23.72
N PHE A 27 11.85 -3.09 24.20
CA PHE A 27 10.93 -2.18 24.90
C PHE A 27 10.27 -1.14 24.00
N THR A 28 10.65 -1.05 22.73
CA THR A 28 10.03 -0.14 21.75
C THR A 28 9.34 -0.96 20.67
N GLU A 29 10.11 -1.64 19.83
CA GLU A 29 9.59 -2.46 18.74
C GLU A 29 8.97 -3.77 19.23
N GLY A 30 9.52 -4.36 20.30
CA GLY A 30 8.87 -5.49 20.98
C GLY A 30 7.56 -5.08 21.64
N GLY A 31 7.53 -3.90 22.28
CA GLY A 31 6.31 -3.30 22.82
C GLY A 31 5.24 -3.07 21.74
N PHE A 32 5.62 -2.54 20.57
CA PHE A 32 4.71 -2.39 19.43
C PHE A 32 4.03 -3.71 19.04
N ARG A 33 4.80 -4.80 18.93
CA ARG A 33 4.26 -6.14 18.65
C ARG A 33 3.28 -6.56 19.74
N ASP A 34 3.71 -6.51 21.00
CA ASP A 34 2.94 -7.01 22.13
C ASP A 34 1.62 -6.26 22.29
N TRP A 35 1.65 -4.93 22.22
CA TRP A 35 0.44 -4.10 22.26
C TRP A 35 -0.46 -4.31 21.05
N GLY A 36 0.10 -4.59 19.87
CA GLY A 36 -0.69 -4.84 18.68
C GLY A 36 -1.47 -6.16 18.76
N TYR A 37 -0.85 -7.23 19.27
CA TYR A 37 -1.55 -8.47 19.58
C TYR A 37 -2.58 -8.32 20.69
N GLN A 38 -2.24 -7.61 21.76
CA GLN A 38 -3.17 -7.35 22.86
C GLN A 38 -4.43 -6.63 22.35
N LEU A 39 -4.27 -5.60 21.52
CA LEU A 39 -5.38 -4.86 20.92
C LEU A 39 -6.26 -5.76 20.02
N ALA A 40 -5.65 -6.66 19.24
CA ALA A 40 -6.41 -7.60 18.41
C ALA A 40 -7.28 -8.56 19.27
N GLN A 41 -6.77 -8.98 20.43
CA GLN A 41 -7.52 -9.84 21.35
C GLN A 41 -8.61 -9.06 22.09
N ASP A 42 -8.29 -7.89 22.62
CA ASP A 42 -9.19 -7.11 23.49
C ASP A 42 -10.35 -6.47 22.72
N GLU A 43 -10.08 -5.93 21.52
CA GLU A 43 -11.07 -5.13 20.79
C GLU A 43 -11.73 -5.91 19.64
N PHE A 44 -11.02 -6.87 19.05
CA PHE A 44 -11.49 -7.62 17.88
C PHE A 44 -11.75 -9.10 18.18
N GLY A 45 -11.51 -9.54 19.42
CA GLY A 45 -11.80 -10.91 19.86
C GLY A 45 -10.91 -11.97 19.20
N ALA A 46 -9.71 -11.59 18.74
CA ALA A 46 -8.76 -12.52 18.14
C ALA A 46 -8.33 -13.61 19.12
N LYS A 47 -8.26 -14.85 18.64
CA LYS A 47 -7.89 -16.03 19.43
C LYS A 47 -6.55 -16.57 18.96
N VAL A 48 -5.70 -16.94 19.90
CA VAL A 48 -4.37 -17.50 19.62
C VAL A 48 -4.50 -18.81 18.83
N ILE A 49 -3.69 -18.95 17.80
CA ILE A 49 -3.60 -20.14 16.96
C ILE A 49 -2.55 -21.07 17.56
N GLY A 50 -2.93 -22.29 17.93
CA GLY A 50 -2.02 -23.27 18.52
C GLY A 50 -1.33 -22.73 19.78
N ASP A 51 0.01 -22.80 19.82
CA ASP A 51 0.84 -22.28 20.92
C ASP A 51 1.23 -20.80 20.73
N GLY A 52 0.70 -20.12 19.71
CA GLY A 52 0.98 -18.72 19.38
C GLY A 52 2.30 -18.49 18.63
N PRO A 53 2.68 -17.21 18.41
CA PRO A 53 2.04 -16.00 18.91
C PRO A 53 0.89 -15.47 18.03
N TRP A 54 0.69 -16.04 16.83
CA TRP A 54 -0.32 -15.56 15.90
C TRP A 54 -1.73 -15.77 16.44
N CYS A 55 -2.65 -14.90 16.05
CA CYS A 55 -4.05 -15.01 16.40
C CYS A 55 -4.95 -14.76 15.18
N GLU A 56 -6.18 -15.22 15.25
CA GLU A 56 -7.18 -15.03 14.20
C GLU A 56 -8.53 -14.62 14.76
N PHE A 57 -9.31 -13.92 13.95
CA PHE A 57 -10.72 -13.66 14.20
C PHE A 57 -11.50 -13.72 12.88
N SER A 58 -12.81 -13.83 12.97
CA SER A 58 -13.68 -13.80 11.79
C SER A 58 -14.05 -12.36 11.46
N ASN A 59 -13.90 -11.97 10.20
CA ASN A 59 -14.37 -10.70 9.67
C ASN A 59 -15.88 -10.59 9.91
N PRO A 60 -16.36 -9.60 10.68
CA PRO A 60 -17.78 -9.47 11.01
C PRO A 60 -18.67 -9.18 9.79
N ASN A 61 -18.10 -8.66 8.69
CA ASN A 61 -18.85 -8.30 7.49
C ASN A 61 -19.02 -9.48 6.53
N THR A 62 -18.00 -10.34 6.41
CA THR A 62 -17.92 -11.38 5.36
C THR A 62 -17.81 -12.80 5.92
N GLY A 63 -17.48 -12.95 7.20
CA GLY A 63 -17.20 -14.23 7.84
C GLY A 63 -15.82 -14.83 7.52
N SER A 64 -15.02 -14.20 6.66
CA SER A 64 -13.67 -14.65 6.31
C SER A 64 -12.75 -14.62 7.52
N THR A 65 -11.71 -15.47 7.55
CA THR A 65 -10.73 -15.45 8.65
C THR A 65 -9.66 -14.39 8.38
N ILE A 66 -9.41 -13.51 9.36
CA ILE A 66 -8.30 -12.55 9.34
C ILE A 66 -7.23 -13.03 10.32
N THR A 67 -6.03 -13.29 9.79
CA THR A 67 -4.87 -13.68 10.61
C THR A 67 -4.06 -12.45 11.02
N VAL A 68 -3.89 -12.25 12.31
CA VAL A 68 -2.93 -11.29 12.87
C VAL A 68 -1.65 -12.02 13.21
N LYS A 69 -0.55 -11.62 12.57
CA LYS A 69 0.75 -12.28 12.66
C LYS A 69 1.89 -11.28 12.79
N ASP A 70 3.09 -11.74 13.12
CA ASP A 70 4.29 -10.89 13.21
C ASP A 70 5.50 -11.49 12.51
N VAL A 71 6.44 -10.61 12.15
CA VAL A 71 7.68 -10.97 11.48
C VAL A 71 8.76 -9.93 11.79
N ILE A 72 10.01 -10.41 11.92
CA ILE A 72 11.14 -9.53 12.18
C ILE A 72 11.49 -8.74 10.91
N ALA A 73 11.73 -7.43 11.03
CA ALA A 73 11.87 -6.51 9.89
C ALA A 73 12.93 -6.92 8.83
N ASP A 74 14.08 -7.44 9.25
CA ASP A 74 15.12 -7.93 8.32
C ASP A 74 14.72 -9.23 7.61
N ALA A 75 14.02 -10.14 8.30
CA ALA A 75 13.43 -11.31 7.67
C ALA A 75 12.29 -10.90 6.73
N PHE A 76 11.49 -9.91 7.10
CA PHE A 76 10.39 -9.41 6.28
C PHE A 76 10.86 -8.88 4.93
N LEU A 77 11.95 -8.09 4.91
CA LEU A 77 12.55 -7.60 3.66
C LEU A 77 13.02 -8.74 2.73
N GLN A 78 13.35 -9.92 3.27
CA GLN A 78 13.60 -11.11 2.45
C GLN A 78 12.30 -11.76 1.99
N GLN A 79 11.31 -11.84 2.88
CA GLN A 79 10.04 -12.52 2.61
C GLN A 79 9.19 -11.80 1.56
N ILE A 80 9.20 -10.46 1.51
CA ILE A 80 8.49 -9.73 0.44
C ILE A 80 9.03 -10.04 -0.96
N LEU A 81 10.31 -10.45 -1.07
CA LEU A 81 10.90 -10.91 -2.32
C LEU A 81 10.61 -12.39 -2.60
N LEU A 82 10.73 -13.24 -1.57
CA LEU A 82 10.66 -14.69 -1.72
C LEU A 82 9.23 -15.23 -1.72
N ARG A 83 8.33 -14.59 -0.97
CA ARG A 83 6.96 -15.04 -0.68
C ARG A 83 5.99 -13.84 -0.53
N PRO A 84 5.88 -12.95 -1.53
CA PRO A 84 5.02 -11.77 -1.45
C PRO A 84 3.55 -12.11 -1.20
N GLU A 85 3.06 -13.23 -1.75
CA GLU A 85 1.66 -13.67 -1.64
C GLU A 85 1.24 -14.05 -0.22
N GLU A 86 2.19 -14.26 0.70
CA GLU A 86 1.87 -14.53 2.11
C GLU A 86 1.47 -13.26 2.88
N TYR A 87 1.56 -12.06 2.29
CA TYR A 87 1.36 -10.80 3.00
C TYR A 87 0.31 -9.90 2.35
N SER A 88 -0.46 -9.20 3.19
CA SER A 88 -1.56 -8.35 2.77
C SER A 88 -1.50 -6.99 3.45
N VAL A 89 -2.13 -6.82 4.61
CA VAL A 89 -2.03 -5.56 5.38
C VAL A 89 -0.79 -5.57 6.26
N ILE A 90 0.00 -4.50 6.22
CA ILE A 90 1.20 -4.35 7.04
C ILE A 90 0.98 -3.25 8.08
N ALA A 91 1.30 -3.53 9.33
CA ALA A 91 1.35 -2.55 10.41
C ALA A 91 2.77 -2.49 10.97
N THR A 92 3.38 -1.32 10.98
CA THR A 92 4.76 -1.17 11.46
C THR A 92 5.02 0.22 12.05
N LEU A 93 6.24 0.43 12.56
CA LEU A 93 6.70 1.70 13.09
C LEU A 93 7.21 2.60 11.97
N ASN A 94 7.29 3.91 12.24
CA ASN A 94 7.62 4.96 11.26
C ASN A 94 8.83 4.60 10.36
N LEU A 95 10.00 4.34 10.95
CA LEU A 95 11.22 4.03 10.18
C LEU A 95 11.13 2.73 9.37
N ASN A 96 10.55 1.68 9.93
CA ASN A 96 10.35 0.43 9.20
C ASN A 96 9.37 0.65 8.04
N GLY A 97 8.34 1.47 8.25
CA GLY A 97 7.35 1.85 7.24
C GLY A 97 8.02 2.48 6.03
N ASP A 98 8.84 3.50 6.26
CA ASP A 98 9.65 4.20 5.22
C ASP A 98 10.46 3.20 4.38
N TYR A 99 11.24 2.34 5.03
CA TYR A 99 12.08 1.37 4.31
C TYR A 99 11.27 0.30 3.55
N ILE A 100 10.19 -0.18 4.15
CA ILE A 100 9.34 -1.22 3.55
C ILE A 100 8.57 -0.68 2.36
N SER A 101 7.96 0.51 2.47
CA SER A 101 7.17 1.10 1.40
C SER A 101 8.01 1.37 0.16
N ASP A 102 9.22 1.90 0.35
CA ASP A 102 10.15 2.16 -0.76
C ASP A 102 10.64 0.86 -1.40
N ALA A 103 10.98 -0.16 -0.60
CA ALA A 103 11.40 -1.46 -1.11
C ALA A 103 10.30 -2.14 -1.94
N LEU A 104 9.06 -2.10 -1.47
CA LEU A 104 7.90 -2.67 -2.18
C LEU A 104 7.59 -1.89 -3.46
N ALA A 105 7.61 -0.55 -3.42
CA ALA A 105 7.42 0.29 -4.61
C ALA A 105 8.49 0.00 -5.67
N ALA A 106 9.76 -0.18 -5.26
CA ALA A 106 10.83 -0.56 -6.16
C ALA A 106 10.62 -1.96 -6.77
N GLN A 107 10.21 -2.94 -5.96
CA GLN A 107 10.00 -4.32 -6.38
C GLN A 107 8.94 -4.44 -7.49
N VAL A 108 7.87 -3.66 -7.42
CA VAL A 108 6.80 -3.67 -8.44
C VAL A 108 7.06 -2.72 -9.62
N GLY A 109 8.23 -2.07 -9.66
CA GLY A 109 8.56 -1.06 -10.67
C GLY A 109 7.75 0.24 -10.52
N GLY A 110 7.14 0.47 -9.36
CA GLY A 110 6.15 1.50 -9.10
C GLY A 110 6.66 2.77 -8.45
N ILE A 111 7.98 3.00 -8.34
CA ILE A 111 8.55 4.19 -7.65
C ILE A 111 7.94 5.51 -8.17
N GLY A 112 7.67 5.61 -9.47
CA GLY A 112 7.07 6.81 -10.07
C GLY A 112 5.55 6.94 -9.93
N ILE A 113 4.88 5.87 -9.48
CA ILE A 113 3.42 5.78 -9.41
C ILE A 113 2.87 5.35 -8.04
N ALA A 114 3.72 5.17 -7.03
CA ALA A 114 3.29 4.79 -5.69
C ALA A 114 2.36 5.86 -5.09
N PRO A 115 1.12 5.52 -4.70
CA PRO A 115 0.22 6.47 -4.06
C PRO A 115 0.48 6.59 -2.55
N GLY A 116 0.03 7.68 -1.92
CA GLY A 116 0.24 7.94 -0.50
C GLY A 116 -0.87 8.75 0.16
N ALA A 117 -1.09 8.49 1.45
CA ALA A 117 -2.02 9.23 2.28
C ALA A 117 -1.54 9.32 3.73
N ASN A 118 -1.80 10.47 4.36
CA ASN A 118 -1.63 10.70 5.79
C ASN A 118 -3.01 10.93 6.41
N LEU A 119 -3.36 10.10 7.39
CA LEU A 119 -4.69 10.05 7.96
C LEU A 119 -4.66 10.33 9.47
N SER A 120 -5.66 11.06 9.93
CA SER A 120 -6.02 11.24 11.34
C SER A 120 -7.51 10.96 11.52
N ASP A 121 -8.01 10.99 12.76
CA ASP A 121 -9.43 10.73 13.04
C ASP A 121 -10.39 11.73 12.38
N THR A 122 -9.91 12.93 12.00
CA THR A 122 -10.76 14.03 11.50
C THR A 122 -10.29 14.64 10.19
N THR A 123 -9.15 14.21 9.66
CA THR A 123 -8.54 14.81 8.47
C THR A 123 -7.72 13.77 7.72
N ALA A 124 -7.85 13.79 6.40
CA ALA A 124 -7.09 12.96 5.46
C ALA A 124 -6.39 13.86 4.43
N VAL A 125 -5.11 13.60 4.18
CA VAL A 125 -4.31 14.28 3.15
C VAL A 125 -3.73 13.23 2.22
N PHE A 126 -4.03 13.33 0.94
CA PHE A 126 -3.53 12.45 -0.12
C PHE A 126 -2.45 13.19 -0.91
N GLU A 127 -1.33 12.54 -1.18
CA GLU A 127 -0.15 13.21 -1.76
C GLU A 127 0.63 12.32 -2.72
N ALA A 128 1.32 12.94 -3.67
CA ALA A 128 2.34 12.26 -4.43
C ALA A 128 3.50 11.86 -3.51
N THR A 129 4.02 10.65 -3.67
CA THR A 129 5.09 10.12 -2.81
C THR A 129 6.49 10.45 -3.34
N HIS A 130 6.61 10.80 -4.61
CA HIS A 130 7.88 11.15 -5.22
C HIS A 130 8.30 12.60 -4.89
N GLY A 131 9.61 12.87 -4.94
CA GLY A 131 10.16 14.22 -4.78
C GLY A 131 9.81 15.17 -5.93
N THR A 132 10.23 16.44 -5.79
CA THR A 132 9.87 17.54 -6.72
C THR A 132 10.54 17.50 -8.10
N ALA A 133 11.57 16.68 -8.27
CA ALA A 133 12.36 16.53 -9.50
C ALA A 133 12.61 17.85 -10.29
N PRO A 134 13.29 18.87 -9.72
CA PRO A 134 13.35 20.23 -10.28
C PRO A 134 13.87 20.32 -11.71
N LYS A 135 14.75 19.38 -12.11
CA LYS A 135 15.28 19.27 -13.48
C LYS A 135 14.23 19.00 -14.56
N TYR A 136 13.02 18.57 -14.19
CA TYR A 136 11.91 18.29 -15.11
C TYR A 136 10.71 19.23 -14.91
N ALA A 137 10.82 20.19 -13.98
CA ALA A 137 9.74 21.13 -13.70
C ALA A 137 9.37 21.94 -14.96
N GLY A 138 8.07 22.02 -15.26
CA GLY A 138 7.54 22.75 -16.41
C GLY A 138 7.76 22.10 -17.77
N GLN A 139 8.32 20.89 -17.85
CA GLN A 139 8.66 20.24 -19.12
C GLN A 139 7.57 19.30 -19.67
N ASN A 140 6.42 19.20 -19.00
CA ASN A 140 5.33 18.27 -19.37
C ASN A 140 5.83 16.82 -19.57
N LYS A 141 6.75 16.35 -18.71
CA LYS A 141 7.50 15.11 -18.94
C LYS A 141 7.23 13.99 -17.93
N VAL A 142 7.04 14.34 -16.66
CA VAL A 142 6.99 13.37 -15.57
C VAL A 142 5.70 12.57 -15.55
N ASN A 143 5.72 11.39 -14.93
CA ASN A 143 4.55 10.56 -14.72
C ASN A 143 3.62 11.15 -13.64
N PRO A 144 2.34 11.44 -13.94
CA PRO A 144 1.38 11.90 -12.94
C PRO A 144 0.73 10.74 -12.16
N GLY A 145 1.12 9.49 -12.40
CA GLY A 145 0.46 8.31 -11.84
C GLY A 145 0.40 8.29 -10.30
N SER A 146 1.43 8.76 -9.60
CA SER A 146 1.44 8.79 -8.13
C SER A 146 0.33 9.68 -7.56
N ILE A 147 0.16 10.91 -8.09
CA ILE A 147 -0.88 11.81 -7.60
C ILE A 147 -2.28 11.36 -8.04
N ILE A 148 -2.40 10.76 -9.24
CA ILE A 148 -3.67 10.22 -9.74
C ILE A 148 -4.12 9.02 -8.89
N LEU A 149 -3.23 8.10 -8.56
CA LEU A 149 -3.56 6.95 -7.69
C LEU A 149 -3.77 7.40 -6.24
N SER A 150 -3.15 8.49 -5.79
CA SER A 150 -3.49 9.08 -4.48
C SER A 150 -4.89 9.72 -4.50
N ALA A 151 -5.32 10.29 -5.63
CA ALA A 151 -6.69 10.74 -5.83
C ALA A 151 -7.68 9.55 -5.93
N GLU A 152 -7.27 8.41 -6.48
CA GLU A 152 -8.05 7.15 -6.40
C GLU A 152 -8.28 6.75 -4.93
N MET A 153 -7.24 6.75 -4.11
CA MET A 153 -7.36 6.49 -2.67
C MET A 153 -8.29 7.50 -1.99
N MET A 154 -8.24 8.78 -2.40
CA MET A 154 -9.13 9.83 -1.90
C MET A 154 -10.58 9.56 -2.25
N LEU A 155 -10.89 9.21 -3.51
CA LEU A 155 -12.24 8.86 -3.95
C LEU A 155 -12.77 7.66 -3.16
N ARG A 156 -11.93 6.64 -2.96
CA ARG A 156 -12.28 5.46 -2.16
C ARG A 156 -12.55 5.83 -0.71
N HIS A 157 -11.73 6.71 -0.11
CA HIS A 157 -11.93 7.21 1.24
C HIS A 157 -13.22 8.04 1.39
N MET A 158 -13.65 8.75 0.34
CA MET A 158 -14.92 9.48 0.30
C MET A 158 -16.15 8.57 0.09
N GLY A 159 -15.95 7.26 -0.09
CA GLY A 159 -17.00 6.29 -0.40
C GLY A 159 -17.42 6.27 -1.89
N TRP A 160 -16.70 6.96 -2.77
CA TRP A 160 -16.96 7.00 -4.22
C TRP A 160 -16.21 5.86 -4.91
N THR A 161 -16.51 4.62 -4.51
CA THR A 161 -15.78 3.42 -4.92
C THR A 161 -15.84 3.16 -6.42
N GLU A 162 -16.98 3.42 -7.08
CA GLU A 162 -17.11 3.25 -8.53
C GLU A 162 -16.17 4.18 -9.31
N ALA A 163 -16.03 5.43 -8.87
CA ALA A 163 -15.11 6.38 -9.49
C ALA A 163 -13.64 5.97 -9.27
N ALA A 164 -13.31 5.48 -8.07
CA ALA A 164 -11.98 4.96 -7.76
C ALA A 164 -11.64 3.73 -8.64
N ASP A 165 -12.58 2.79 -8.79
CA ASP A 165 -12.40 1.59 -9.61
C ASP A 165 -12.20 1.95 -11.09
N ASN A 166 -12.90 2.98 -11.60
CA ASN A 166 -12.70 3.47 -12.98
C ASN A 166 -11.27 4.04 -13.17
N VAL A 167 -10.76 4.82 -12.22
CA VAL A 167 -9.38 5.34 -12.28
C VAL A 167 -8.36 4.20 -12.30
N LEU A 168 -8.55 3.20 -11.45
CA LEU A 168 -7.65 2.04 -11.38
C LEU A 168 -7.70 1.20 -12.67
N SER A 169 -8.90 0.99 -13.21
CA SER A 169 -9.12 0.30 -14.50
C SER A 169 -8.43 1.03 -15.65
N ALA A 170 -8.64 2.35 -15.78
CA ALA A 170 -8.00 3.17 -16.81
C ALA A 170 -6.46 3.13 -16.70
N MET A 171 -5.92 3.25 -15.48
CA MET A 171 -4.47 3.14 -15.25
C MET A 171 -3.92 1.80 -15.72
N SER A 172 -4.60 0.70 -15.37
CA SER A 172 -4.23 -0.64 -15.81
C SER A 172 -4.26 -0.77 -17.33
N ASN A 173 -5.33 -0.30 -17.98
CA ASN A 173 -5.51 -0.40 -19.42
C ASN A 173 -4.44 0.39 -20.21
N VAL A 174 -4.19 1.63 -19.81
CA VAL A 174 -3.20 2.52 -20.48
C VAL A 174 -1.77 1.94 -20.36
N ILE A 175 -1.41 1.41 -19.19
CA ILE A 175 -0.10 0.76 -18.99
C ILE A 175 0.00 -0.53 -19.81
N GLN A 176 -1.05 -1.37 -19.84
CA GLN A 176 -1.09 -2.60 -20.64
C GLN A 176 -0.97 -2.33 -22.14
N ASN A 177 -1.56 -1.23 -22.62
CA ASN A 177 -1.44 -0.76 -24.00
C ASN A 177 -0.08 -0.13 -24.33
N LYS A 178 0.83 -0.04 -23.35
CA LYS A 178 2.18 0.53 -23.49
C LYS A 178 2.19 1.99 -23.98
N THR A 179 1.14 2.75 -23.71
CA THR A 179 1.04 4.18 -24.00
C THR A 179 1.37 4.95 -22.72
N VAL A 180 2.64 5.25 -22.50
CA VAL A 180 3.17 5.59 -21.16
C VAL A 180 4.17 6.75 -21.22
N THR A 181 4.45 7.34 -20.06
CA THR A 181 5.46 8.38 -19.89
C THR A 181 6.88 7.83 -19.92
N TYR A 182 7.86 8.73 -20.07
CA TYR A 182 9.27 8.39 -20.37
C TYR A 182 9.94 7.44 -19.38
N ASP A 183 9.53 7.45 -18.12
CA ASP A 183 10.09 6.64 -17.03
C ASP A 183 9.76 5.15 -17.21
N LEU A 184 8.56 4.85 -17.71
CA LEU A 184 8.10 3.51 -18.06
C LEU A 184 8.52 3.13 -19.49
N GLU A 185 8.37 4.04 -20.46
CA GLU A 185 8.67 3.79 -21.87
C GLU A 185 10.09 3.25 -22.09
N ARG A 186 11.09 3.86 -21.46
CA ARG A 186 12.51 3.45 -21.56
C ARG A 186 12.80 2.03 -21.04
N LEU A 187 11.85 1.39 -20.37
CA LEU A 187 11.95 0.04 -19.82
C LEU A 187 11.07 -0.97 -20.59
N MET A 188 10.35 -0.53 -21.62
CA MET A 188 9.39 -1.34 -22.37
C MET A 188 9.71 -1.39 -23.86
N ASP A 189 9.76 -2.59 -24.43
CA ASP A 189 9.89 -2.74 -25.87
C ASP A 189 8.57 -2.38 -26.58
N GLY A 190 8.66 -1.48 -27.57
CA GLY A 190 7.54 -1.08 -28.41
C GLY A 190 6.48 -0.22 -27.72
N ALA A 191 6.85 0.52 -26.67
CA ALA A 191 5.98 1.48 -26.02
C ALA A 191 5.86 2.79 -26.83
N THR A 192 4.71 3.44 -26.69
CA THR A 192 4.44 4.77 -27.24
C THR A 192 4.70 5.80 -26.14
N LEU A 193 5.65 6.70 -26.39
CA LEU A 193 5.99 7.77 -25.47
C LEU A 193 4.91 8.85 -25.45
N LEU A 194 4.37 9.13 -24.26
CA LEU A 194 3.46 10.24 -23.99
C LEU A 194 4.12 11.29 -23.08
N SER A 195 3.71 12.54 -23.24
CA SER A 195 3.92 13.61 -22.27
C SER A 195 3.06 13.41 -21.01
N CYS A 196 3.31 14.21 -19.97
CA CYS A 196 2.53 14.17 -18.72
C CYS A 196 1.03 14.44 -18.97
N SER A 197 0.70 15.44 -19.80
CA SER A 197 -0.68 15.77 -20.13
C SER A 197 -1.34 14.70 -21.01
N GLU A 198 -0.64 14.21 -22.04
CA GLU A 198 -1.18 13.18 -22.94
C GLU A 198 -1.43 11.86 -22.20
N PHE A 199 -0.63 11.53 -21.18
CA PHE A 199 -0.92 10.39 -20.32
C PHE A 199 -2.21 10.58 -19.52
N GLY A 200 -2.48 11.80 -19.05
CA GLY A 200 -3.77 12.15 -18.44
C GLY A 200 -4.95 12.01 -19.41
N ASP A 201 -4.79 12.49 -20.65
CA ASP A 201 -5.81 12.35 -21.69
C ASP A 201 -6.06 10.87 -22.04
N ALA A 202 -5.00 10.07 -22.16
CA ALA A 202 -5.10 8.64 -22.41
C ALA A 202 -5.84 7.89 -21.29
N LEU A 203 -5.71 8.32 -20.03
CA LEU A 203 -6.49 7.77 -18.92
C LEU A 203 -7.98 8.12 -19.06
N ILE A 204 -8.29 9.35 -19.44
CA ILE A 204 -9.69 9.80 -19.65
C ILE A 204 -10.34 9.02 -20.79
N ASP A 205 -9.62 8.84 -21.90
CA ASP A 205 -10.09 8.07 -23.06
C ASP A 205 -10.31 6.58 -22.76
N SER A 206 -9.75 6.08 -21.64
CA SER A 206 -9.83 4.68 -21.19
C SER A 206 -10.86 4.42 -20.08
N LEU A 207 -11.61 5.43 -19.63
CA LEU A 207 -12.73 5.29 -18.69
C LEU A 207 -13.95 4.65 -19.38
#